data_AF-A0A1F8WSL1-F1
#
_entry.id   AF-A0A1F8WSL1-F1
#
_cell.length_a   1.000
_cell.length_b   1.000
_cell.length_c   1.000
_cell.angle_alpha   90.00
_cell.angle_beta   90.00
_cell.angle_gamma   90.00
#
_symmetry.space_group_name_H-M   'P 1'
#
loop_
_entity.id
_entity.type
_entity.pdbx_description
1 polymer ?
#
loop_
_entity_poly.entity_id
_entity_poly.type
_entity_poly.pdbx_seq_one_letter_code
_entity_poly.pdbx_strand_id
1 'polypeptide(L)'
;MKGNNMKRMQKDKDMLEEYDFSKGVQGKYAKRYAEGTNVIVIEPDVAKYFPDHDAVNQALRSLAEIIKRQKGLPNKALKRTPKTAAA
;
A
#
# COMPACT_ATOMS: atom_id res chain seq x y z
N MET A 1 43.85 -26.16 -6.15
CA MET A 1 43.45 -25.11 -5.19
C MET A 1 43.40 -23.78 -5.95
N LYS A 2 42.22 -23.22 -6.25
CA LYS A 2 42.11 -21.88 -6.87
C LYS A 2 41.86 -20.87 -5.76
N GLY A 3 42.81 -19.95 -5.56
CA GLY A 3 42.72 -18.88 -4.57
C GLY A 3 41.66 -17.87 -4.97
N ASN A 4 40.76 -17.56 -4.05
CA ASN A 4 39.74 -16.54 -4.23
C ASN A 4 40.38 -15.15 -4.14
N ASN A 5 40.41 -14.43 -5.28
CA ASN A 5 40.76 -13.03 -5.37
C ASN A 5 39.71 -12.19 -4.61
N MET A 6 39.99 -11.82 -3.36
CA MET A 6 39.28 -10.74 -2.69
C MET A 6 39.66 -9.41 -3.35
N LYS A 7 38.82 -8.91 -4.26
CA LYS A 7 38.94 -7.53 -4.79
C LYS A 7 38.82 -6.55 -3.61
N ARG A 8 39.93 -5.96 -3.19
CA ARG A 8 39.92 -4.81 -2.27
C ARG A 8 39.24 -3.64 -3.00
N MET A 9 38.12 -3.14 -2.47
CA MET A 9 37.49 -1.92 -2.99
C MET A 9 38.46 -0.75 -2.80
N GLN A 10 38.73 -0.01 -3.88
CA GLN A 10 39.47 1.25 -3.80
C GLN A 10 38.63 2.25 -3.01
N LYS A 11 39.27 3.07 -2.17
CA LYS A 11 38.60 4.21 -1.52
C LYS A 11 38.15 5.16 -2.63
N ASP A 12 36.84 5.23 -2.83
CA ASP A 12 36.22 6.15 -3.76
C ASP A 12 36.43 7.58 -3.23
N LYS A 13 36.90 8.48 -4.09
CA LYS A 13 37.20 9.88 -3.71
C LYS A 13 35.93 10.67 -3.40
N ASP A 14 34.80 10.21 -3.93
CA ASP A 14 33.51 10.89 -3.78
C ASP A 14 32.71 10.38 -2.57
N MET A 15 33.24 9.40 -1.82
CA MET A 15 32.59 8.88 -0.62
C MET A 15 33.12 9.53 0.66
N LEU A 16 32.19 9.98 1.51
CA LEU A 16 32.49 10.52 2.84
C LEU A 16 33.07 9.43 3.76
N GLU A 17 33.93 9.84 4.69
CA GLU A 17 34.66 8.91 5.58
C GLU A 17 33.75 8.14 6.53
N GLU A 18 32.58 8.69 6.86
CA GLU A 18 31.60 8.10 7.75
C GLU A 18 30.86 6.91 7.13
N TYR A 19 30.92 6.75 5.80
CA TYR A 19 30.20 5.69 5.09
C TYR A 19 31.04 4.41 4.93
N ASP A 20 30.85 3.46 5.84
CA ASP A 20 31.36 2.10 5.70
C ASP A 20 30.32 1.15 5.06
N PHE A 21 30.39 1.01 3.73
CA PHE A 21 29.58 0.05 2.97
C PHE A 21 30.22 -1.34 2.86
N SER A 22 31.32 -1.64 3.56
CA SER A 22 31.99 -2.96 3.49
C SER A 22 31.07 -4.12 3.93
N LYS A 23 30.06 -3.82 4.74
CA LYS A 23 29.01 -4.76 5.20
C LYS A 23 27.69 -4.62 4.43
N GLY A 24 27.66 -3.81 3.37
CA GLY A 24 26.48 -3.60 2.55
C GLY A 24 26.06 -4.89 1.84
N VAL A 25 24.75 -5.19 1.87
CA VAL A 25 24.17 -6.35 1.19
C VAL A 25 23.24 -5.85 0.08
N GLN A 26 23.60 -6.10 -1.17
CA GLN A 26 22.77 -5.75 -2.32
C GLN A 26 21.44 -6.52 -2.23
N GLY A 27 20.32 -5.81 -2.41
CA GLY A 27 19.00 -6.45 -2.42
C GLY A 27 18.49 -6.91 -1.04
N LYS A 28 19.06 -6.44 0.08
CA LYS A 28 18.62 -6.78 1.45
C LYS A 28 17.09 -6.69 1.68
N TYR A 29 16.43 -5.76 0.99
CA TYR A 29 14.97 -5.54 1.07
C TYR A 29 14.24 -5.82 -0.24
N ALA A 30 14.93 -6.29 -1.29
CA ALA A 30 14.35 -6.51 -2.62
C ALA A 30 13.18 -7.51 -2.56
N LYS A 31 13.31 -8.57 -1.75
CA LYS A 31 12.25 -9.54 -1.54
C LYS A 31 11.01 -8.93 -0.88
N ARG A 32 11.18 -8.09 0.16
CA ARG A 32 10.07 -7.39 0.84
C ARG A 32 9.37 -6.36 -0.06
N TYR A 33 10.15 -5.75 -0.95
CA TYR A 33 9.59 -4.86 -1.98
C TYR A 33 8.78 -5.65 -3.02
N ALA A 34 9.31 -6.79 -3.49
CA ALA A 34 8.64 -7.68 -4.43
C ALA A 34 7.40 -8.38 -3.84
N GLU A 35 7.39 -8.63 -2.53
CA GLU A 35 6.21 -9.09 -1.76
C GLU A 35 5.07 -8.03 -1.74
N GLY A 36 5.35 -6.82 -2.24
CA GLY A 36 4.35 -5.77 -2.45
C GLY A 36 4.22 -4.88 -1.22
N THR A 37 5.13 -3.94 -1.06
CA THR A 37 4.81 -2.72 -0.29
C THR A 37 4.11 -1.78 -1.26
N ASN A 38 2.78 -1.70 -1.19
CA ASN A 38 2.03 -0.78 -2.04
C ASN A 38 2.18 0.65 -1.48
N VAL A 39 3.33 1.27 -1.76
CA VAL A 39 3.60 2.66 -1.38
C VAL A 39 2.77 3.55 -2.30
N ILE A 40 1.69 4.10 -1.75
CA ILE A 40 0.80 5.01 -2.46
C ILE A 40 1.06 6.41 -1.95
N VAL A 41 1.50 7.29 -2.84
CA VAL A 41 1.61 8.72 -2.55
C VAL A 41 0.22 9.33 -2.65
N ILE A 42 -0.17 10.08 -1.62
CA ILE A 42 -1.44 10.80 -1.55
C ILE A 42 -1.19 12.26 -1.93
N GLU A 43 -2.13 12.87 -2.62
CA GLU A 43 -2.04 14.29 -3.00
C GLU A 43 -1.90 15.20 -1.77
N PRO A 44 -1.15 16.33 -1.86
CA PRO A 44 -0.85 17.19 -0.73
C PRO A 44 -2.09 17.82 -0.06
N ASP A 45 -3.16 18.03 -0.81
CA ASP A 45 -4.42 18.54 -0.29
C ASP A 45 -5.13 17.52 0.62
N VAL A 46 -5.12 16.24 0.25
CA VAL A 46 -5.67 15.15 1.05
C VAL A 46 -4.77 14.83 2.25
N ALA A 47 -3.45 14.84 2.07
CA ALA A 47 -2.49 14.59 3.14
C ALA A 47 -2.62 15.56 4.33
N LYS A 48 -3.12 16.79 4.11
CA LYS A 48 -3.39 17.76 5.19
C LYS A 48 -4.41 17.25 6.22
N TYR A 49 -5.27 16.31 5.84
CA TYR A 49 -6.31 15.76 6.71
C TYR A 49 -5.90 14.47 7.42
N PHE A 50 -4.81 13.82 6.99
CA PHE A 50 -4.37 12.54 7.51
C PHE A 50 -2.92 12.62 8.00
N PRO A 51 -2.69 12.57 9.33
CA PRO A 51 -1.35 12.71 9.88
C PRO A 51 -0.45 11.50 9.61
N ASP A 52 -1.03 10.31 9.42
CA ASP A 52 -0.31 9.06 9.17
C ASP A 52 -1.13 8.04 8.35
N HIS A 53 -0.49 6.92 8.03
CA HIS A 53 -1.08 5.83 7.26
C HIS A 53 -2.18 5.07 8.02
N ASP A 54 -2.16 5.06 9.35
CA ASP A 54 -3.20 4.41 10.15
C ASP A 54 -4.51 5.18 10.04
N ALA A 55 -4.46 6.52 10.11
CA ALA A 55 -5.62 7.39 9.92
C ALA A 55 -6.26 7.22 8.54
N VAL A 56 -5.45 7.15 7.48
CA VAL A 56 -5.94 6.90 6.10
C VAL A 56 -6.65 5.54 6.02
N ASN A 57 -6.00 4.50 6.52
CA ASN A 57 -6.52 3.13 6.44
C ASN A 57 -7.82 2.97 7.23
N GLN A 58 -7.94 3.60 8.40
CA GLN A 58 -9.16 3.59 9.18
C GLN A 58 -10.31 4.27 8.45
N ALA A 59 -10.08 5.44 7.84
CA ALA A 59 -11.10 6.15 7.09
C ALA A 59 -11.60 5.34 5.89
N LEU A 60 -10.69 4.74 5.11
CA LEU A 60 -11.05 3.90 3.97
C LEU A 60 -11.83 2.64 4.38
N ARG A 61 -11.50 2.02 5.52
CA ARG A 61 -12.25 0.86 6.06
C ARG A 61 -13.66 1.26 6.47
N SER A 62 -13.81 2.37 7.17
CA SER A 62 -15.13 2.91 7.55
C SER A 62 -15.99 3.22 6.32
N LEU A 63 -15.40 3.82 5.28
CA LEU A 63 -16.07 4.06 4.01
C LEU A 63 -16.48 2.75 3.32
N ALA A 64 -15.61 1.74 3.33
CA ALA A 64 -15.92 0.43 2.76
C ALA A 64 -17.14 -0.22 3.42
N GLU A 65 -17.28 -0.10 4.75
CA GLU A 65 -18.46 -0.61 5.47
C GLU A 65 -19.76 0.10 5.07
N ILE A 66 -19.72 1.42 4.85
CA ILE A 66 -20.87 2.19 4.37
C ILE A 66 -21.26 1.72 2.96
N ILE A 67 -20.28 1.58 2.06
CA ILE A 67 -20.51 1.12 0.68
C ILE A 67 -21.11 -0.30 0.67
N LYS A 68 -20.62 -1.22 1.51
CA LYS A 68 -21.18 -2.58 1.65
C LYS A 68 -22.65 -2.54 2.06
N ARG A 69 -23.00 -1.71 3.04
CA ARG A 69 -24.39 -1.55 3.50
C ARG A 69 -25.31 -1.00 2.39
N GLN A 70 -24.84 -0.04 1.60
CA GLN A 70 -25.59 0.51 0.49
C GLN A 70 -25.80 -0.49 -0.66
N LYS A 71 -24.78 -1.27 -1.01
CA LYS A 71 -24.90 -2.34 -2.01
C LYS A 71 -25.86 -3.47 -1.56
N GLY A 72 -26.19 -3.54 -0.27
CA GLY A 72 -27.15 -4.47 0.32
C GLY A 72 -28.62 -4.04 0.29
N LEU A 73 -28.99 -2.88 -0.27
CA LEU A 73 -30.38 -2.51 -0.54
C LEU A 73 -30.77 -2.91 -1.97
N PRO A 74 -31.32 -4.10 -2.22
CA PRO A 74 -32.02 -4.37 -3.46
C PRO A 74 -33.28 -3.50 -3.53
N ASN A 75 -33.52 -2.92 -4.70
CA ASN A 75 -34.79 -2.30 -5.13
C ASN A 75 -35.98 -3.28 -4.97
N LYS A 76 -36.46 -3.53 -3.75
CA LYS A 76 -37.59 -4.43 -3.47
C LYS A 76 -38.88 -3.69 -3.08
N ALA A 77 -38.86 -2.36 -3.03
CA ALA A 77 -40.03 -1.56 -2.68
C ALA A 77 -40.87 -1.07 -3.88
N LEU A 78 -40.57 -1.49 -5.12
CA LEU A 78 -41.33 -1.07 -6.32
C LEU A 78 -42.19 -2.15 -6.99
N LYS A 79 -42.31 -3.36 -6.41
CA LYS A 79 -43.36 -4.30 -6.85
C LYS A 79 -44.68 -3.96 -6.15
N ARG A 80 -45.34 -2.91 -6.65
CA ARG A 80 -46.77 -2.68 -6.43
C ARG A 80 -47.49 -3.96 -6.88
N THR A 81 -48.22 -4.59 -5.97
CA THR A 81 -49.08 -5.74 -6.25
C THR A 81 -50.13 -5.34 -7.30
N PRO A 82 -50.42 -6.17 -8.31
CA PRO A 82 -51.66 -6.01 -9.04
C PRO A 82 -52.81 -6.34 -8.08
N LYS A 83 -53.64 -5.33 -7.85
CA LYS A 83 -54.90 -5.38 -7.10
C LYS A 83 -55.79 -6.45 -7.72
N THR A 84 -56.20 -7.41 -6.92
CA THR A 84 -57.27 -8.38 -7.20
C THR A 84 -58.51 -7.63 -7.73
N ALA A 85 -58.97 -7.98 -8.93
CA ALA A 85 -60.35 -7.83 -9.37
C ALA A 85 -60.86 -9.28 -9.50
N ALA A 86 -61.83 -9.81 -8.76
CA ALA A 86 -63.19 -9.34 -8.49
C ALA A 86 -63.97 -9.06 -9.78
N ALA A 87 -64.41 -10.13 -10.45
CA ALA A 87 -65.74 -10.34 -11.05
C ALA A 87 -65.74 -11.67 -11.82
#